data_AF-A0A839IJV5-F1
#
_entry.id   AF-A0A839IJV5-F1
#
_cell.length_a   1.000
_cell.length_b   1.000
_cell.length_c   1.000
_cell.angle_alpha   90.00
_cell.angle_beta   90.00
_cell.angle_gamma   90.00
#
_symmetry.space_group_name_H-M   'P 1'
#
loop_
_entity.id
_entity.type
_entity.pdbx_description
1 polymer ?
#
loop_
_entity_poly.entity_id
_entity_poly.type
_entity_poly.pdbx_seq_one_letter_code
_entity_poly.pdbx_strand_id
1 'polypeptide(L)'
;MANISIDPNSDFYKAYSVEGKQAAAEATNKAKNDPNAMGQTEFLELMMAQLENQDPLSPQNNTEFIAQLAQFSSVEGIQSLNNNVNGLVDSFKSSQALQASALVGRKVQIEGSSALAKQGEGLSGSVEIPSGASDMLVVVKDASGQGVKELNLSEYMSDTGSYPAGKVPFEWDGTDNEGNALPAGTYSVSATAVVNGNSQVLGTNVNVNVDSVTMGTAGQITLNLAGYGSMSLEDVKEFH
;
A
#
# COMPACT_ATOMS: atom_id res chain seq x y z
N MET A 1 -9.03 76.73 18.81
CA MET A 1 -9.45 75.32 18.91
C MET A 1 -10.40 75.06 17.76
N ALA A 2 -10.01 74.27 16.75
CA ALA A 2 -10.88 73.94 15.63
C ALA A 2 -11.69 72.69 15.98
N ASN A 3 -13.00 72.78 15.81
CA ASN A 3 -13.97 71.73 16.12
C ASN A 3 -13.99 70.73 14.95
N ILE A 4 -13.65 69.46 15.20
CA ILE A 4 -13.76 68.40 14.19
C ILE A 4 -15.21 67.89 14.21
N SER A 5 -15.96 68.20 13.16
CA SER A 5 -17.29 67.62 12.93
C SER A 5 -17.12 66.25 12.27
N ILE A 6 -17.61 65.20 12.92
CA ILE A 6 -17.63 63.84 12.38
C ILE A 6 -18.89 63.69 11.55
N ASP A 7 -18.74 63.53 10.23
CA ASP A 7 -19.85 63.28 9.31
C ASP A 7 -20.18 61.77 9.26
N PRO A 8 -21.35 61.34 9.77
CA PRO A 8 -21.77 59.94 9.73
C PRO A 8 -22.06 59.41 8.31
N ASN A 9 -22.12 60.28 7.29
CA ASN A 9 -22.27 59.90 5.89
C ASN A 9 -20.94 59.83 5.11
N SER A 10 -19.81 60.06 5.78
CA SER A 10 -18.49 59.98 5.14
C SER A 10 -18.18 58.56 4.64
N ASP A 11 -17.45 58.47 3.52
CA ASP A 11 -17.10 57.21 2.86
C ASP A 11 -16.35 56.24 3.78
N PHE A 12 -15.71 56.75 4.83
CA PHE A 12 -15.08 55.98 5.89
C PHE A 12 -16.08 55.09 6.67
N TYR A 13 -17.25 55.61 7.05
CA TYR A 13 -18.28 54.83 7.74
C TYR A 13 -19.03 53.87 6.79
N LYS A 14 -19.13 54.21 5.51
CA LYS A 14 -19.71 53.33 4.49
C LYS A 14 -18.80 52.16 4.16
N ALA A 15 -17.49 52.36 4.08
CA ALA A 15 -16.52 51.27 3.90
C ALA A 15 -16.52 50.31 5.09
N TYR A 16 -16.47 50.83 6.33
CA TYR A 16 -16.44 49.99 7.54
C TYR A 16 -17.73 49.18 7.76
N SER A 17 -18.89 49.73 7.38
CA SER A 17 -20.18 49.04 7.48
C SER A 17 -20.46 48.04 6.35
N VAL A 18 -19.79 48.18 5.21
CA VAL A 18 -19.88 47.23 4.08
C VAL A 18 -18.87 46.09 4.25
N GLU A 19 -17.65 46.37 4.67
CA GLU A 19 -16.63 45.35 4.99
C GLU A 19 -17.05 44.49 6.19
N GLY A 20 -17.64 45.08 7.23
CA GLY A 20 -18.21 44.31 8.35
C GLY A 20 -19.39 43.41 7.96
N LYS A 21 -20.21 43.84 6.99
CA LYS A 21 -21.34 43.04 6.46
C LYS A 21 -20.89 41.95 5.49
N GLN A 22 -19.82 42.18 4.73
CA GLN A 22 -19.22 41.17 3.86
C GLN A 22 -18.45 40.11 4.66
N ALA A 23 -17.69 40.50 5.69
CA ALA A 23 -17.05 39.56 6.61
C ALA A 23 -18.06 38.71 7.38
N ALA A 24 -19.19 39.30 7.80
CA ALA A 24 -20.29 38.55 8.41
C ALA A 24 -20.97 37.60 7.41
N ALA A 25 -21.21 38.03 6.17
CA ALA A 25 -21.81 37.19 5.13
C ALA A 25 -20.89 36.04 4.68
N GLU A 26 -19.56 36.25 4.66
CA GLU A 26 -18.57 35.21 4.37
C GLU A 26 -18.44 34.23 5.55
N ALA A 27 -18.51 34.70 6.79
CA ALA A 27 -18.60 33.84 7.98
C ALA A 27 -19.90 33.00 7.99
N THR A 28 -21.04 33.60 7.63
CA THR A 28 -22.33 32.90 7.50
C THR A 28 -22.30 31.87 6.36
N ASN A 29 -21.67 32.17 5.22
CA ASN A 29 -21.56 31.21 4.11
C ASN A 29 -20.56 30.08 4.40
N LYS A 30 -19.53 30.31 5.22
CA LYS A 30 -18.62 29.25 5.69
C LYS A 30 -19.33 28.32 6.69
N ALA A 31 -20.22 28.86 7.53
CA ALA A 31 -21.08 28.08 8.43
C ALA A 31 -22.21 27.34 7.68
N LYS A 32 -22.72 27.87 6.56
CA LYS A 32 -23.80 27.22 5.78
C LYS A 32 -23.38 25.94 5.05
N ASN A 33 -22.07 25.74 4.86
CA ASN A 33 -21.50 24.54 4.24
C ASN A 33 -21.03 23.50 5.26
N ASP A 34 -21.14 23.80 6.55
CA ASP A 34 -20.87 22.87 7.64
C ASP A 34 -22.14 22.72 8.50
N PRO A 35 -22.95 21.67 8.29
CA PRO A 35 -24.13 21.39 9.09
C PRO A 35 -23.85 21.38 10.61
N ASN A 36 -22.60 21.15 11.01
CA ASN A 36 -22.15 21.12 12.41
C ASN A 36 -22.00 22.52 13.03
N ALA A 37 -21.81 23.57 12.22
CA ALA A 37 -21.68 24.95 12.71
C ALA A 37 -23.04 25.57 13.10
N MET A 38 -24.15 25.00 12.63
CA MET A 38 -25.48 25.59 12.79
C MET A 38 -25.94 25.52 14.27
N GLY A 39 -25.88 24.35 14.89
CA GLY A 39 -26.33 24.17 16.29
C GLY A 39 -25.47 24.86 17.35
N GLN A 40 -24.16 25.04 17.10
CA GLN A 40 -23.25 25.76 18.00
C GLN A 40 -23.43 27.29 17.89
N THR A 41 -23.74 27.78 16.69
CA THR A 41 -24.00 29.21 16.43
C THR A 41 -25.34 29.63 17.02
N GLU A 42 -26.40 28.83 16.80
CA GLU A 42 -27.73 29.07 17.39
C GLU A 42 -27.69 28.99 18.93
N PHE A 43 -26.82 28.14 19.50
CA PHE A 43 -26.55 28.10 20.93
C PHE A 43 -25.86 29.36 21.46
N LEU A 44 -24.80 29.84 20.81
CA LEU A 44 -24.11 31.08 21.19
C LEU A 44 -25.03 32.30 21.10
N GLU A 45 -25.91 32.32 20.10
CA GLU A 45 -26.91 33.37 19.90
C GLU A 45 -27.98 33.36 20.99
N LEU A 46 -28.48 32.18 21.37
CA LEU A 46 -29.39 32.03 22.52
C LEU A 46 -28.72 32.38 23.85
N MET A 47 -27.43 32.05 24.03
CA MET A 47 -26.69 32.38 25.24
C MET A 47 -26.45 33.89 25.37
N MET A 48 -26.12 34.58 24.26
CA MET A 48 -25.99 36.04 24.22
C MET A 48 -27.33 36.73 24.49
N ALA A 49 -28.41 36.26 23.85
CA ALA A 49 -29.76 36.80 24.05
C ALA A 49 -30.26 36.64 25.50
N GLN A 50 -29.89 35.56 26.18
CA GLN A 50 -30.20 35.37 27.59
C GLN A 50 -29.34 36.26 28.50
N LEU A 51 -28.06 36.45 28.19
CA LEU A 51 -27.15 37.34 28.93
C LEU A 51 -27.58 38.82 28.87
N GLU A 52 -28.14 39.24 27.73
CA GLU A 52 -28.72 40.58 27.56
C GLU A 52 -30.03 40.80 28.35
N ASN A 53 -30.73 39.73 28.76
CA ASN A 53 -32.08 39.80 29.31
C ASN A 53 -32.24 39.17 30.70
N GLN A 54 -31.14 38.84 31.41
CA GLN A 54 -31.21 38.32 32.78
C GLN A 54 -31.36 39.45 33.81
N ASP A 55 -32.27 39.25 34.77
CA ASP A 55 -32.30 40.02 36.02
C ASP A 55 -31.12 39.57 36.91
N PRO A 56 -30.21 40.46 37.33
CA PRO A 56 -29.02 40.14 38.11
C PRO A 56 -29.29 39.47 39.46
N LEU A 57 -30.55 39.42 39.93
CA LEU A 57 -30.91 38.90 41.25
C LEU A 57 -31.44 37.46 41.24
N SER A 58 -31.54 36.76 40.11
CA SER A 58 -32.01 35.35 40.07
C SER A 58 -31.47 34.55 38.86
N PRO A 59 -30.21 34.10 38.89
CA PRO A 59 -29.66 33.26 37.82
C PRO A 59 -30.32 31.87 37.86
N GLN A 60 -31.13 31.53 36.85
CA GLN A 60 -31.52 30.13 36.64
C GLN A 60 -30.38 29.33 36.00
N ASN A 61 -30.30 28.06 36.39
CA ASN A 61 -29.14 27.20 36.21
C ASN A 61 -29.22 26.48 34.84
N ASN A 62 -28.78 27.15 33.77
CA ASN A 62 -28.70 26.59 32.40
C ASN A 62 -27.68 25.44 32.25
N THR A 63 -27.05 25.00 33.34
CA THR A 63 -25.94 24.04 33.35
C THR A 63 -26.32 22.66 32.81
N GLU A 64 -27.57 22.20 33.00
CA GLU A 64 -28.01 20.87 32.53
C GLU A 64 -28.13 20.79 31.00
N PHE A 65 -28.57 21.88 30.36
CA PHE A 65 -28.61 21.98 28.89
C PHE A 65 -27.20 22.12 28.30
N ILE A 66 -26.31 22.87 28.96
CA ILE A 66 -24.89 22.97 28.57
C ILE A 66 -24.20 21.60 28.65
N ALA A 67 -24.51 20.81 29.69
CA ALA A 67 -23.99 19.45 29.82
C ALA A 67 -24.48 18.52 28.69
N GLN A 68 -25.75 18.63 28.29
CA GLN A 68 -26.30 17.88 27.15
C GLN A 68 -25.69 18.31 25.81
N LEU A 69 -25.50 19.62 25.58
CA LEU A 69 -24.85 20.13 24.37
C LEU A 69 -23.38 19.72 24.27
N ALA A 70 -22.65 19.75 25.39
CA ALA A 70 -21.28 19.26 25.46
C ALA A 70 -21.19 17.75 25.19
N GLN A 71 -22.19 16.98 25.65
CA GLN A 71 -22.31 15.56 25.34
C GLN A 71 -22.56 15.32 23.83
N PHE A 72 -23.45 16.09 23.20
CA PHE A 72 -23.68 16.02 21.75
C PHE A 72 -22.43 16.39 20.95
N SER A 73 -21.78 17.50 21.30
CA SER A 73 -20.53 17.94 20.66
C SER A 73 -19.42 16.89 20.78
N SER A 74 -19.36 16.17 21.90
CA SER A 74 -18.41 15.08 22.10
C SER A 74 -18.73 13.88 21.20
N VAL A 75 -20.00 13.50 21.07
CA VAL A 75 -20.44 12.41 20.18
C VAL A 75 -20.17 12.77 18.72
N GLU A 76 -20.45 13.99 18.30
CA GLU A 76 -20.15 14.50 16.96
C GLU A 76 -18.64 14.55 16.69
N GLY A 77 -17.85 14.96 17.69
CA GLY A 77 -16.39 14.89 17.62
C GLY A 77 -15.88 13.46 17.39
N ILE A 78 -16.47 12.47 18.08
CA ILE A 78 -16.16 11.05 17.88
C ILE A 78 -16.60 10.57 16.49
N GLN A 79 -17.78 10.98 16.00
CA GLN A 79 -18.24 10.63 14.66
C GLN A 79 -17.33 11.21 13.58
N SER A 80 -16.93 12.48 13.73
CA SER A 80 -15.99 13.15 12.83
C SER A 80 -14.63 12.44 12.84
N LEU A 81 -14.15 12.04 14.02
CA LEU A 81 -12.93 11.25 14.14
C LEU A 81 -13.05 9.91 13.41
N ASN A 82 -14.15 9.17 13.60
CA ASN A 82 -14.39 7.90 12.91
C ASN A 82 -14.43 8.08 11.39
N ASN A 83 -15.07 9.14 10.89
CA ASN A 83 -15.10 9.44 9.46
C ASN A 83 -13.71 9.76 8.90
N ASN A 84 -12.91 10.55 9.64
CA ASN A 84 -11.53 10.83 9.25
C ASN A 84 -10.65 9.57 9.26
N VAL A 85 -10.83 8.69 10.25
CA VAL A 85 -10.12 7.40 10.32
C VAL A 85 -10.50 6.52 9.13
N ASN A 86 -11.79 6.43 8.77
CA ASN A 86 -12.22 5.69 7.59
C ASN A 86 -11.60 6.26 6.30
N GLY A 87 -11.59 7.59 6.15
CA GLY A 87 -10.93 8.25 5.01
C GLY A 87 -9.42 7.98 4.94
N LEU A 88 -8.75 7.90 6.08
CA LEU A 88 -7.34 7.51 6.15
C LEU A 88 -7.13 6.05 5.73
N VAL A 89 -7.97 5.13 6.19
CA VAL A 89 -7.92 3.71 5.80
C VAL A 89 -8.12 3.55 4.29
N ASP A 90 -9.05 4.29 3.69
CA ASP A 90 -9.30 4.24 2.25
C ASP A 90 -8.13 4.84 1.44
N SER A 91 -7.51 5.90 1.96
CA SER A 91 -6.29 6.47 1.37
C SER A 91 -5.13 5.48 1.43
N PHE A 92 -4.98 4.76 2.55
CA PHE A 92 -3.97 3.72 2.71
C PHE A 92 -4.20 2.55 1.75
N LYS A 93 -5.44 2.05 1.62
CA LYS A 93 -5.81 1.02 0.65
C LYS A 93 -5.48 1.46 -0.79
N SER A 94 -5.77 2.71 -1.14
CA SER A 94 -5.48 3.26 -2.47
C SER A 94 -3.97 3.34 -2.74
N SER A 95 -3.17 3.71 -1.73
CA SER A 95 -1.71 3.68 -1.84
C SER A 95 -1.18 2.26 -2.01
N GLN A 96 -1.74 1.28 -1.29
CA GLN A 96 -1.38 -0.12 -1.40
C GLN A 96 -1.71 -0.66 -2.80
N ALA A 97 -2.88 -0.28 -3.34
CA ALA A 97 -3.30 -0.60 -4.70
C ALA A 97 -2.28 -0.11 -5.74
N LEU A 98 -1.81 1.12 -5.59
CA LEU A 98 -0.83 1.71 -6.49
C LEU A 98 0.51 0.97 -6.44
N GLN A 99 1.01 0.66 -5.25
CA GLN A 99 2.25 -0.11 -5.08
C GLN A 99 2.11 -1.50 -5.71
N ALA A 100 0.97 -2.16 -5.51
CA ALA A 100 0.73 -3.48 -6.08
C ALA A 100 0.57 -3.41 -7.61
N SER A 101 -0.07 -2.37 -8.15
CA SER A 101 -0.17 -2.16 -9.60
C SER A 101 1.20 -2.01 -10.27
N ALA A 102 2.18 -1.47 -9.56
CA ALA A 102 3.56 -1.34 -10.05
C ALA A 102 4.29 -2.70 -10.14
N LEU A 103 3.74 -3.76 -9.55
CA LEU A 103 4.24 -5.13 -9.68
C LEU A 103 3.77 -5.80 -10.98
N VAL A 104 2.69 -5.32 -11.61
CA VAL A 104 2.20 -5.90 -12.87
C VAL A 104 3.25 -5.76 -13.96
N GLY A 105 3.57 -6.87 -14.64
CA GLY A 105 4.62 -6.96 -15.65
C GLY A 105 6.04 -7.06 -15.08
N ARG A 106 6.21 -7.03 -13.76
CA ARG A 106 7.49 -7.36 -13.10
C ARG A 106 7.57 -8.85 -12.81
N LYS A 107 8.77 -9.32 -12.50
CA LYS A 107 9.01 -10.68 -12.01
C LYS A 107 9.06 -10.69 -10.49
N VAL A 108 8.50 -11.73 -9.89
CA VAL A 108 8.63 -12.04 -8.47
C VAL A 108 9.23 -13.42 -8.30
N GLN A 109 10.07 -13.58 -7.29
CA GLN A 109 10.68 -14.87 -6.97
C GLN A 109 9.80 -15.61 -5.96
N ILE A 110 9.41 -16.83 -6.31
CA ILE A 110 8.58 -17.70 -5.48
C ILE A 110 9.33 -18.99 -5.18
N GLU A 111 9.00 -19.62 -4.05
CA GLU A 111 9.49 -20.95 -3.74
C GLU A 111 8.90 -21.97 -4.72
N GLY A 112 9.75 -22.76 -5.36
CA GLY A 112 9.34 -23.72 -6.37
C GLY A 112 10.39 -23.92 -7.43
N SER A 113 10.20 -25.00 -8.19
CA SER A 113 11.15 -25.45 -9.18
C SER A 113 10.67 -25.29 -10.62
N SER A 114 9.43 -24.88 -10.88
CA SER A 114 8.85 -24.91 -12.23
C SER A 114 8.44 -23.54 -12.72
N ALA A 115 8.26 -23.34 -14.02
CA ALA A 115 7.62 -22.15 -14.55
C ALA A 115 7.27 -22.35 -16.02
N LEU A 116 6.30 -21.55 -16.49
CA LEU A 116 6.04 -21.46 -17.92
C LEU A 116 7.17 -20.67 -18.58
N ALA A 117 7.82 -21.30 -19.54
CA ALA A 117 8.76 -20.68 -20.45
C ALA A 117 8.06 -20.45 -21.80
N LYS A 118 8.21 -19.26 -22.38
CA LYS A 118 7.78 -19.02 -23.77
C LYS A 118 8.84 -19.56 -24.73
N GLN A 119 8.50 -19.72 -26.00
CA GLN A 119 9.45 -20.21 -26.98
C GLN A 119 10.65 -19.26 -27.09
N GLY A 120 11.86 -19.78 -26.84
CA GLY A 120 13.09 -18.99 -26.85
C GLY A 120 13.22 -17.99 -25.71
N GLU A 121 12.32 -18.04 -24.71
CA GLU A 121 12.50 -17.38 -23.42
C GLU A 121 12.77 -18.49 -22.40
N GLY A 122 13.82 -18.38 -21.59
CA GLY A 122 14.09 -19.39 -20.56
C GLY A 122 13.57 -18.98 -19.18
N LEU A 123 14.19 -19.56 -18.16
CA LEU A 123 13.80 -19.38 -16.76
C LEU A 123 14.95 -18.78 -15.97
N SER A 124 14.60 -17.98 -14.99
CA SER A 124 15.54 -17.33 -14.07
C SER A 124 15.13 -17.65 -12.64
N GLY A 125 16.08 -17.74 -11.72
CA GLY A 125 15.77 -18.02 -10.32
C GLY A 125 17.01 -18.18 -9.47
N SER A 126 16.89 -18.91 -8.37
CA SER A 126 18.01 -19.24 -7.50
C SER A 126 17.93 -20.64 -6.89
N VAL A 127 19.09 -21.23 -6.66
CA VAL A 127 19.28 -22.44 -5.84
C VAL A 127 19.66 -22.01 -4.42
N GLU A 128 19.05 -22.63 -3.42
CA GLU A 128 19.32 -22.35 -2.01
C GLU A 128 20.29 -23.38 -1.42
N ILE A 129 21.45 -22.90 -0.96
CA ILE A 129 22.50 -23.72 -0.38
C ILE A 129 22.52 -23.51 1.14
N PRO A 130 22.23 -24.54 1.95
CA PRO A 130 21.97 -24.35 3.38
C PRO A 130 23.24 -24.10 4.21
N SER A 131 24.33 -24.83 3.97
CA SER A 131 25.55 -24.77 4.78
C SER A 131 26.85 -24.87 3.97
N GLY A 132 26.74 -24.76 2.65
CA GLY A 132 27.80 -25.06 1.68
C GLY A 132 27.60 -26.42 1.02
N ALA A 133 28.05 -26.54 -0.23
CA ALA A 133 27.84 -27.74 -1.04
C ALA A 133 29.04 -28.02 -1.96
N SER A 134 29.26 -29.28 -2.33
CA SER A 134 30.13 -29.69 -3.44
C SER A 134 29.32 -30.47 -4.47
N ASP A 135 29.90 -30.70 -5.65
CA ASP A 135 29.31 -31.52 -6.72
C ASP A 135 27.88 -31.10 -7.07
N MET A 136 27.63 -29.79 -7.13
CA MET A 136 26.32 -29.26 -7.49
C MET A 136 26.06 -29.46 -8.98
N LEU A 137 24.95 -30.12 -9.27
CA LEU A 137 24.42 -30.34 -10.61
C LEU A 137 23.04 -29.67 -10.69
N VAL A 138 22.86 -28.76 -11.64
CA VAL A 138 21.59 -28.07 -11.89
C VAL A 138 21.11 -28.41 -13.29
N VAL A 139 19.92 -28.99 -13.38
CA VAL A 139 19.35 -29.49 -14.63
C VAL A 139 17.98 -28.88 -14.86
N VAL A 140 17.76 -28.32 -16.04
CA VAL A 140 16.43 -27.96 -16.54
C VAL A 140 15.80 -29.21 -17.16
N LYS A 141 14.55 -29.47 -16.79
CA LYS A 141 13.75 -30.60 -17.24
C LYS A 141 12.49 -30.11 -17.93
N ASP A 142 12.04 -30.83 -18.93
CA ASP A 142 10.74 -30.59 -19.57
C ASP A 142 9.57 -31.14 -18.73
N ALA A 143 8.34 -31.00 -19.24
CA ALA A 143 7.13 -31.47 -18.61
C ALA A 143 7.06 -33.01 -18.42
N SER A 144 7.88 -33.78 -19.15
CA SER A 144 8.00 -35.24 -18.99
C SER A 144 9.03 -35.63 -17.91
N GLY A 145 9.79 -34.66 -17.41
CA GLY A 145 10.89 -34.88 -16.46
C GLY A 145 12.23 -35.19 -17.13
N GLN A 146 12.30 -35.17 -18.47
CA GLN A 146 13.55 -35.36 -19.20
C GLN A 146 14.44 -34.12 -19.03
N GLY A 147 15.71 -34.33 -18.67
CA GLY A 147 16.71 -33.26 -18.65
C GLY A 147 17.02 -32.75 -20.06
N VAL A 148 16.84 -31.44 -20.28
CA VAL A 148 17.05 -30.78 -21.57
C VAL A 148 18.27 -29.87 -21.58
N LYS A 149 18.67 -29.34 -20.42
CA LYS A 149 19.83 -28.46 -20.26
C LYS A 149 20.50 -28.70 -18.92
N GLU A 150 21.82 -28.80 -18.92
CA GLU A 150 22.63 -28.68 -17.70
C GLU A 150 23.12 -27.24 -17.57
N LEU A 151 22.88 -26.61 -16.42
CA LEU A 151 23.31 -25.24 -16.15
C LEU A 151 24.68 -25.26 -15.47
N ASN A 152 25.65 -24.59 -16.09
CA ASN A 152 26.96 -24.41 -15.50
C ASN A 152 26.93 -23.20 -14.55
N LEU A 153 27.07 -23.46 -13.26
CA LEU A 153 27.10 -22.45 -12.21
C LEU A 153 28.49 -22.33 -11.55
N SER A 154 29.56 -22.82 -12.19
CA SER A 154 30.90 -22.88 -11.61
C SER A 154 31.47 -21.51 -11.23
N GLU A 155 30.92 -20.43 -11.79
CA GLU A 155 31.29 -19.06 -11.41
C GLU A 155 30.97 -18.71 -9.95
N TYR A 156 30.04 -19.44 -9.32
CA TYR A 156 29.68 -19.30 -7.92
C TYR A 156 30.44 -20.26 -6.99
N MET A 157 31.34 -21.07 -7.55
CA MET A 157 32.16 -22.00 -6.79
C MET A 157 33.41 -21.28 -6.26
N SER A 158 33.81 -21.59 -5.02
CA SER A 158 35.05 -21.09 -4.44
C SER A 158 36.28 -21.78 -5.07
N ASP A 159 37.46 -21.20 -4.83
CA ASP A 159 38.75 -21.79 -5.21
C ASP A 159 38.99 -23.19 -4.60
N THR A 160 38.25 -23.55 -3.54
CA THR A 160 38.33 -24.87 -2.90
C THR A 160 37.39 -25.90 -3.52
N GLY A 161 36.66 -25.56 -4.58
CA GLY A 161 35.73 -26.48 -5.25
C GLY A 161 34.38 -26.64 -4.53
N SER A 162 34.02 -25.69 -3.66
CA SER A 162 32.76 -25.71 -2.91
C SER A 162 31.93 -24.48 -3.22
N TYR A 163 30.61 -24.65 -3.24
CA TYR A 163 29.66 -23.55 -3.25
C TYR A 163 29.41 -23.10 -1.80
N PRO A 164 29.59 -21.81 -1.47
CA PRO A 164 29.24 -21.29 -0.14
C PRO A 164 27.74 -21.41 0.16
N ALA A 165 27.38 -21.31 1.44
CA ALA A 165 25.98 -21.18 1.83
C ALA A 165 25.38 -19.87 1.30
N GLY A 166 24.11 -19.89 0.94
CA GLY A 166 23.38 -18.74 0.40
C GLY A 166 22.60 -19.07 -0.87
N LYS A 167 22.18 -18.02 -1.58
CA LYS A 167 21.45 -18.14 -2.84
C LYS A 167 22.41 -18.05 -4.01
N VAL A 168 22.36 -19.04 -4.89
CA VAL A 168 23.09 -19.03 -6.16
C VAL A 168 22.09 -18.79 -7.28
N PRO A 169 22.12 -17.63 -7.95
CA PRO A 169 21.19 -17.37 -9.04
C PRO A 169 21.50 -18.27 -10.25
N PHE A 170 20.48 -18.57 -11.03
CA PHE A 170 20.62 -19.26 -12.30
C PHE A 170 19.80 -18.55 -13.37
N GLU A 171 20.28 -18.66 -14.61
CA GLU A 171 19.60 -18.21 -15.81
C GLU A 171 19.66 -19.34 -16.84
N TRP A 172 18.51 -19.64 -17.42
CA TRP A 172 18.36 -20.51 -18.56
C TRP A 172 17.80 -19.67 -19.71
N ASP A 173 18.27 -19.93 -20.92
CA ASP A 173 17.97 -19.14 -22.13
C ASP A 173 16.86 -19.76 -22.99
N GLY A 174 16.27 -20.88 -22.57
CA GLY A 174 15.22 -21.56 -23.33
C GLY A 174 15.78 -22.54 -24.38
N THR A 175 17.07 -22.87 -24.33
CA THR A 175 17.72 -23.81 -25.27
C THR A 175 18.08 -25.14 -24.63
N ASP A 176 18.22 -26.19 -25.45
CA ASP A 176 18.81 -27.45 -25.02
C ASP A 176 20.35 -27.41 -24.97
N ASN A 177 20.98 -28.54 -24.65
CA ASN A 177 22.44 -28.68 -24.64
C ASN A 177 23.11 -28.49 -26.01
N GLU A 178 22.36 -28.64 -27.11
CA GLU A 178 22.83 -28.42 -28.48
C GLU A 178 22.65 -26.96 -28.95
N GLY A 179 21.97 -26.13 -28.14
CA GLY A 179 21.68 -24.74 -28.43
C GLY A 179 20.40 -24.54 -29.26
N ASN A 180 19.60 -25.58 -29.47
CA ASN A 180 18.33 -25.46 -30.17
C ASN A 180 17.28 -24.83 -29.25
N ALA A 181 16.50 -23.89 -29.77
CA ALA A 181 15.39 -23.29 -29.05
C ALA A 181 14.28 -24.32 -28.76
N LEU A 182 13.85 -24.39 -27.51
CA LEU A 182 12.78 -25.28 -27.08
C LEU A 182 11.39 -24.62 -27.24
N PRO A 183 10.33 -25.41 -27.41
CA PRO A 183 8.96 -24.90 -27.52
C PRO A 183 8.50 -24.24 -26.21
N ALA A 184 7.45 -23.41 -26.30
CA ALA A 184 6.78 -22.90 -25.11
C ALA A 184 6.17 -24.06 -24.30
N GLY A 185 6.32 -24.01 -22.97
CA GLY A 185 5.83 -25.06 -22.09
C GLY A 185 6.25 -24.88 -20.64
N THR A 186 5.81 -25.79 -19.77
CA THR A 186 6.30 -25.84 -18.38
C THR A 186 7.64 -26.54 -18.35
N TYR A 187 8.62 -25.88 -17.76
CA TYR A 187 9.94 -26.46 -17.47
C TYR A 187 10.18 -26.42 -15.98
N SER A 188 11.01 -27.32 -15.49
CA SER A 188 11.40 -27.39 -14.09
C SER A 188 12.92 -27.42 -13.92
N VAL A 189 13.42 -26.91 -12.79
CA VAL A 189 14.83 -26.84 -12.44
C VAL A 189 15.06 -27.76 -11.24
N SER A 190 16.01 -28.66 -11.39
CA SER A 190 16.38 -29.64 -10.38
C SER A 190 17.83 -29.39 -9.99
N ALA A 191 18.06 -29.03 -8.73
CA ALA A 191 19.41 -28.87 -8.18
C ALA A 191 19.70 -30.02 -7.20
N THR A 192 20.81 -30.73 -7.43
CA THR A 192 21.32 -31.75 -6.52
C THR A 192 22.75 -31.43 -6.16
N ALA A 193 23.13 -31.59 -4.90
CA ALA A 193 24.49 -31.37 -4.46
C ALA A 193 24.85 -32.24 -3.26
N VAL A 194 26.14 -32.34 -2.96
CA VAL A 194 26.64 -32.96 -1.74
C VAL A 194 26.73 -31.89 -0.65
N VAL A 195 25.90 -32.03 0.39
CA VAL A 195 25.86 -31.14 1.55
C VAL A 195 26.24 -31.95 2.78
N ASN A 196 27.26 -31.52 3.52
CA ASN A 196 27.79 -32.23 4.68
C ASN A 196 28.10 -33.72 4.38
N GLY A 197 28.62 -34.01 3.18
CA GLY A 197 28.98 -35.36 2.74
C GLY A 197 27.83 -36.22 2.22
N ASN A 198 26.59 -35.72 2.20
CA ASN A 198 25.42 -36.47 1.70
C ASN A 198 24.84 -35.82 0.43
N SER A 199 24.54 -36.65 -0.58
CA SER A 199 23.82 -36.19 -1.77
C SER A 199 22.36 -35.90 -1.42
N GLN A 200 21.88 -34.71 -1.79
CA GLN A 200 20.50 -34.30 -1.58
C GLN A 200 20.02 -33.32 -2.65
N VAL A 201 18.70 -33.21 -2.79
CA VAL A 201 18.06 -32.17 -3.60
C VAL A 201 18.08 -30.85 -2.83
N LEU A 202 18.44 -29.77 -3.50
CA LEU A 202 18.44 -28.42 -2.94
C LEU A 202 17.12 -27.71 -3.22
N GLY A 203 16.79 -26.75 -2.36
CA GLY A 203 15.67 -25.83 -2.59
C GLY A 203 15.93 -24.99 -3.83
N THR A 204 14.87 -24.70 -4.58
CA THR A 204 14.92 -23.82 -5.74
C THR A 204 13.82 -22.78 -5.63
N ASN A 205 14.11 -21.59 -6.14
CA ASN A 205 13.15 -20.52 -6.32
C ASN A 205 13.18 -20.10 -7.78
N VAL A 206 12.03 -19.68 -8.29
CA VAL A 206 11.83 -19.33 -9.70
C VAL A 206 11.25 -17.92 -9.78
N ASN A 207 11.72 -17.15 -10.75
CA ASN A 207 11.18 -15.83 -11.04
C ASN A 207 10.02 -15.98 -12.03
N VAL A 208 8.85 -15.51 -11.62
CA VAL A 208 7.60 -15.63 -12.39
C VAL A 208 7.04 -14.24 -12.66
N ASN A 209 6.52 -14.04 -13.87
CA ASN A 209 5.87 -12.79 -14.24
C ASN A 209 4.55 -12.60 -13.48
N VAL A 210 4.32 -11.38 -12.99
CA VAL A 210 3.03 -10.96 -12.45
C VAL A 210 2.14 -10.47 -13.60
N ASP A 211 1.10 -11.22 -13.92
CA ASP A 211 0.17 -10.88 -14.99
C ASP A 211 -0.85 -9.82 -14.56
N SER A 212 -1.34 -9.93 -13.32
CA SER A 212 -2.26 -8.96 -12.73
C SER A 212 -2.24 -9.00 -11.22
N VAL A 213 -2.77 -7.97 -10.58
CA VAL A 213 -3.00 -7.95 -9.13
C VAL A 213 -4.49 -7.89 -8.85
N THR A 214 -4.93 -8.68 -7.87
CA THR A 214 -6.30 -8.66 -7.36
C THR A 214 -6.30 -8.09 -5.95
N MET A 215 -7.17 -7.12 -5.70
CA MET A 215 -7.44 -6.58 -4.37
C MET A 215 -8.76 -7.13 -3.83
N GLY A 216 -8.68 -7.83 -2.70
CA GLY A 216 -9.86 -8.29 -1.97
C GLY A 216 -10.55 -7.17 -1.19
N THR A 217 -11.78 -7.45 -0.76
CA THR A 217 -12.63 -6.54 0.03
C THR A 217 -12.05 -6.12 1.39
N ALA A 218 -11.05 -6.84 1.90
CA ALA A 218 -10.35 -6.54 3.15
C ALA A 218 -8.95 -5.92 2.96
N GLY A 219 -8.59 -5.48 1.75
CA GLY A 219 -7.24 -4.99 1.44
C GLY A 219 -6.20 -6.10 1.26
N GLN A 220 -6.62 -7.37 1.22
CA GLN A 220 -5.74 -8.47 0.85
C GLN A 220 -5.31 -8.31 -0.60
N ILE A 221 -4.00 -8.29 -0.83
CA ILE A 221 -3.41 -8.25 -2.16
C ILE A 221 -3.00 -9.66 -2.56
N THR A 222 -3.43 -10.08 -3.73
CA THR A 222 -3.00 -11.33 -4.36
C THR A 222 -2.42 -11.03 -5.74
N LEU A 223 -1.31 -11.68 -6.06
CA LEU A 223 -0.67 -11.61 -7.36
C LEU A 223 -1.17 -12.76 -8.22
N ASN A 224 -1.51 -12.49 -9.47
CA ASN A 224 -1.82 -13.52 -10.45
C ASN A 224 -0.55 -13.74 -11.26
N LEU A 225 0.05 -14.90 -11.07
CA LEU A 225 1.36 -15.25 -11.60
C LEU A 225 1.21 -16.15 -12.83
N ALA A 226 2.01 -15.87 -13.86
CA ALA A 226 2.00 -16.61 -15.11
C ALA A 226 2.22 -18.11 -14.88
N GLY A 227 1.20 -18.92 -15.16
CA GLY A 227 1.24 -20.39 -15.01
C GLY A 227 1.09 -20.91 -13.57
N TYR A 228 0.98 -20.03 -12.58
CA TYR A 228 0.89 -20.35 -11.16
C TYR A 228 -0.46 -19.98 -10.54
N GLY A 229 -1.25 -19.15 -11.22
CA GLY A 229 -2.53 -18.68 -10.70
C GLY A 229 -2.33 -17.62 -9.62
N SER A 230 -3.29 -17.50 -8.71
CA SER A 230 -3.27 -16.48 -7.66
C SER A 230 -2.43 -16.90 -6.46
N MET A 231 -1.54 -16.03 -6.01
CA MET A 231 -0.65 -16.20 -4.86
C MET A 231 -0.77 -15.00 -3.91
N SER A 232 -0.64 -15.23 -2.60
CA SER A 232 -0.57 -14.14 -1.63
C SER A 232 0.73 -13.36 -1.76
N LEU A 233 0.71 -12.05 -1.54
CA LEU A 233 1.92 -11.24 -1.50
C LEU A 233 2.93 -11.74 -0.44
N GLU A 234 2.43 -12.37 0.63
CA GLU A 234 3.24 -12.91 1.73
C GLU A 234 4.06 -14.15 1.36
N ASP A 235 3.64 -14.88 0.31
CA ASP A 235 4.32 -16.09 -0.15
C ASP A 235 5.46 -15.77 -1.15
N VAL A 236 5.56 -14.51 -1.58
CA VAL A 236 6.63 -14.03 -2.45
C VAL A 236 7.92 -13.89 -1.66
N LYS A 237 9.01 -14.46 -2.15
CA LYS A 237 10.33 -14.36 -1.52
C LYS A 237 11.01 -13.02 -1.84
N GLU A 238 10.98 -12.59 -3.10
CA GLU A 238 11.66 -11.38 -3.58
C GLU A 238 10.91 -10.72 -4.77
N PHE A 239 11.11 -9.41 -4.97
CA PHE A 239 10.54 -8.63 -6.08
C PHE A 239 11.68 -8.08 -6.96
N HIS A 240 11.54 -8.14 -8.29
CA HIS A 240 12.54 -7.66 -9.25
C HIS A 240 12.00 -6.51 -10.13
#